data_AF-A0A8T7HLQ0-F1
#
_entry.id   AF-A0A8T7HLQ0-F1
#
_cell.length_a   1.000
_cell.length_b   1.000
_cell.length_c   1.000
_cell.angle_alpha   90.00
_cell.angle_beta   90.00
_cell.angle_gamma   90.00
#
_symmetry.space_group_name_H-M   'P 1'
#
loop_
_entity.id
_entity.type
_entity.pdbx_description
1 polymer ?
#
loop_
_entity_poly.entity_id
_entity_poly.type
_entity_poly.pdbx_seq_one_letter_code
_entity_poly.pdbx_strand_id
1 'polypeptide(L)'
;MSQKNDKVKSIFYDSLIICEESDAARELYNSSRFGELTEEGRLQLSLIEGLYLLEKEKIEVYDRRHSLISYDKYVTRAVRHDKNL
;
A
#
# COMPACT_ATOMS: atom_id res chain seq x y z
N MET A 1 -20.27 17.76 -5.19
CA MET A 1 -19.59 16.63 -5.86
C MET A 1 -18.53 16.12 -4.90
N SER A 2 -18.92 15.27 -3.96
CA SER A 2 -17.99 14.73 -2.95
C SER A 2 -17.22 13.58 -3.57
N GLN A 3 -15.91 13.76 -3.81
CA GLN A 3 -15.02 12.64 -4.06
C GLN A 3 -15.00 11.80 -2.79
N LYS A 4 -15.73 10.68 -2.81
CA LYS A 4 -15.63 9.65 -1.79
C LYS A 4 -14.22 9.08 -1.94
N ASN A 5 -13.39 9.26 -0.92
CA ASN A 5 -12.00 8.85 -0.97
C ASN A 5 -11.96 7.32 -0.87
N ASP A 6 -12.12 6.63 -2.00
CA ASP A 6 -12.13 5.15 -2.13
C ASP A 6 -10.71 4.55 -2.07
N LYS A 7 -9.73 5.29 -1.52
CA LYS A 7 -8.35 4.85 -1.41
C LYS A 7 -8.19 3.95 -0.21
N VAL A 8 -7.62 2.77 -0.43
CA VAL A 8 -7.32 1.82 0.65
C VAL A 8 -6.18 2.39 1.49
N LYS A 9 -6.39 2.49 2.80
CA LYS A 9 -5.31 2.92 3.70
C LYS A 9 -4.33 1.79 3.90
N SER A 10 -3.04 2.14 3.94
CA SER A 10 -1.96 1.18 4.10
C SER A 10 -0.82 1.75 4.94
N ILE A 11 -0.04 0.88 5.56
CA ILE A 11 1.10 1.25 6.40
C ILE A 11 2.38 0.73 5.74
N PHE A 12 3.36 1.61 5.61
CA PHE A 12 4.73 1.23 5.23
C PHE A 12 5.42 0.58 6.43
N TYR A 13 5.68 -0.73 6.33
CA TYR A 13 6.29 -1.54 7.37
C TYR A 13 7.55 -2.23 6.85
N ASP A 14 8.70 -1.61 7.09
CA ASP A 14 10.03 -2.07 6.68
C ASP A 14 10.11 -2.41 5.17
N SER A 15 9.96 -3.67 4.77
CA SER A 15 10.00 -4.13 3.36
C SER A 15 8.63 -4.48 2.77
N LEU A 16 7.54 -4.12 3.44
CA LEU A 16 6.18 -4.48 3.07
C LEU A 16 5.24 -3.29 3.21
N ILE A 17 4.17 -3.30 2.42
CA ILE A 17 3.01 -2.41 2.61
C ILE A 17 1.84 -3.24 3.11
N ILE A 18 1.30 -2.87 4.27
CA ILE A 18 0.19 -3.58 4.90
C ILE A 18 -1.07 -2.74 4.73
N CYS A 19 -2.02 -3.21 3.95
CA CYS A 19 -3.32 -2.56 3.80
C CYS A 19 -4.22 -2.80 5.00
N GLU A 20 -5.19 -1.90 5.18
CA GLU A 20 -6.29 -2.09 6.12
C GLU A 20 -7.16 -3.29 5.72
N GLU A 21 -7.90 -3.81 6.69
CA GLU A 21 -8.90 -4.83 6.43
C GLU A 21 -10.16 -4.15 5.88
N SER A 22 -10.35 -4.22 4.55
CA SER A 22 -11.54 -3.69 3.88
C SER A 22 -11.87 -4.50 2.63
N ASP A 23 -13.12 -4.41 2.18
CA ASP A 23 -13.53 -5.07 0.93
C ASP A 23 -12.78 -4.48 -0.27
N ALA A 24 -12.48 -3.18 -0.25
CA ALA A 24 -11.64 -2.54 -1.26
C ALA A 24 -10.21 -3.13 -1.28
N ALA A 25 -9.62 -3.42 -0.11
CA ALA A 25 -8.33 -4.11 -0.04
C ALA A 25 -8.42 -5.53 -0.61
N ARG A 26 -9.50 -6.27 -0.32
CA ARG A 26 -9.73 -7.61 -0.89
C ARG A 26 -9.95 -7.57 -2.41
N GLU A 27 -10.58 -6.52 -2.92
CA GLU A 27 -10.75 -6.31 -4.36
C GLU A 27 -9.41 -6.05 -5.08
N LEU A 28 -8.45 -5.38 -4.43
CA LEU A 28 -7.09 -5.23 -4.97
C LEU A 28 -6.43 -6.61 -5.19
N TYR A 29 -6.60 -7.54 -4.23
CA TYR A 29 -6.14 -8.91 -4.40
C TYR A 29 -6.93 -9.66 -5.51
N ASN A 30 -8.26 -9.59 -5.49
CA ASN A 30 -9.09 -10.36 -6.41
C ASN A 30 -8.99 -9.92 -7.88
N SER A 31 -8.80 -8.62 -8.13
CA SER A 31 -8.81 -8.07 -9.49
C SER A 31 -7.54 -8.36 -10.27
N SER A 32 -6.37 -8.35 -9.61
CA SER A 32 -5.08 -8.44 -10.29
C SER A 32 -4.04 -9.30 -9.55
N ARG A 33 -4.42 -9.98 -8.46
CA ARG A 33 -3.51 -10.74 -7.58
C ARG A 33 -2.33 -9.91 -7.07
N PHE A 34 -2.58 -8.65 -6.70
CA PHE A 34 -1.57 -7.86 -6.00
C PHE A 34 -1.32 -8.47 -4.62
N GLY A 35 -0.06 -8.81 -4.31
CA GLY A 35 0.38 -9.27 -3.00
C GLY A 35 -0.26 -10.56 -2.47
N GLU A 36 -0.23 -10.70 -1.14
CA GLU A 36 -0.72 -11.87 -0.40
C GLU A 36 -1.72 -11.46 0.69
N LEU A 37 -2.81 -12.23 0.82
CA LEU A 37 -3.74 -12.10 1.94
C LEU A 37 -3.22 -12.90 3.13
N THR A 38 -3.09 -12.26 4.29
CA THR A 38 -2.75 -12.94 5.53
C THR A 38 -3.94 -13.73 6.08
N GLU A 39 -3.67 -14.64 7.02
CA GLU A 39 -4.71 -15.37 7.77
C GLU A 39 -5.65 -14.43 8.53
N GLU A 40 -5.16 -13.24 8.92
CA GLU A 40 -5.93 -12.17 9.56
C GLU A 40 -6.74 -11.30 8.58
N GLY A 41 -6.72 -11.64 7.28
CA GLY A 41 -7.52 -10.96 6.26
C GLY A 41 -6.96 -9.62 5.78
N ARG A 42 -5.70 -9.30 6.11
CA ARG A 42 -5.03 -8.09 5.62
C ARG A 42 -4.24 -8.38 4.35
N LEU A 43 -4.27 -7.44 3.41
CA LEU A 43 -3.47 -7.53 2.20
C LEU A 43 -2.06 -6.99 2.47
N GLN A 44 -1.04 -7.80 2.19
CA GLN A 44 0.35 -7.40 2.18
C GLN A 44 0.85 -7.29 0.76
N LEU A 45 1.53 -6.19 0.45
CA LEU A 45 2.11 -5.91 -0.85
C LEU A 45 3.62 -5.79 -0.70
N SER A 46 4.35 -6.17 -1.75
CA SER A 46 5.75 -5.78 -1.90
C SER A 46 5.89 -4.27 -2.07
N LEU A 47 7.11 -3.74 -1.87
CA LEU A 47 7.37 -2.31 -2.03
C LEU A 47 7.09 -1.81 -3.45
N ILE A 48 7.33 -2.63 -4.47
CA ILE A 48 7.08 -2.26 -5.87
C ILE A 48 5.58 -2.24 -6.19
N GLU A 49 4.81 -3.20 -5.69
CA GLU A 49 3.35 -3.22 -5.86
C GLU A 49 2.69 -2.05 -5.12
N GLY A 50 3.16 -1.75 -3.90
CA GLY A 50 2.73 -0.58 -3.15
C GLY A 50 3.04 0.73 -3.88
N LEU A 51 4.23 0.85 -4.51
CA LEU A 51 4.59 2.01 -5.31
C LEU A 51 3.64 2.17 -6.50
N TYR A 52 3.40 1.08 -7.22
CA TYR A 52 2.50 1.08 -8.37
C TYR A 52 1.08 1.49 -7.98
N LEU A 53 0.52 0.92 -6.90
CA LEU A 53 -0.83 1.25 -6.45
C LEU A 53 -0.94 2.67 -5.88
N LEU A 54 0.13 3.19 -5.27
CA LEU A 54 0.22 4.58 -4.83
C LEU A 54 0.22 5.53 -6.04
N GLU A 55 0.98 5.22 -7.08
CA GLU A 55 1.01 5.98 -8.34
C GLU A 55 -0.34 5.95 -9.06
N LYS A 56 -1.06 4.83 -9.01
CA LYS A 56 -2.44 4.71 -9.54
C LYS A 56 -3.50 5.33 -8.63
N GLU A 57 -3.10 5.97 -7.53
CA GLU A 57 -3.98 6.58 -6.54
C GLU A 57 -5.02 5.60 -5.96
N LYS A 58 -4.69 4.29 -5.92
CA LYS A 58 -5.55 3.24 -5.37
C LYS A 58 -5.37 3.05 -3.87
N ILE A 59 -4.19 3.40 -3.36
CA ILE A 59 -3.87 3.34 -1.94
C ILE A 59 -3.37 4.69 -1.43
N GLU A 60 -3.51 4.88 -0.12
CA GLU A 60 -2.78 5.90 0.64
C GLU A 60 -1.81 5.19 1.57
N VAL A 61 -0.55 5.61 1.59
CA VAL A 61 0.48 4.98 2.41
C VAL A 61 0.83 5.90 3.59
N TYR A 62 0.74 5.36 4.79
CA TYR A 62 1.04 6.02 6.04
C TYR A 62 2.30 5.40 6.66
N ASP A 63 3.02 6.17 7.48
CA ASP A 63 4.08 5.62 8.29
C ASP A 63 3.57 5.03 9.61
N ARG A 64 4.47 4.40 10.38
CA ARG A 64 4.14 3.83 11.70
C ARG A 64 3.63 4.84 12.72
N ARG A 65 3.76 6.14 12.45
CA ARG A 65 3.23 7.25 13.26
C ARG A 65 1.95 7.84 12.67
N HIS A 66 1.32 7.13 11.73
CA HIS A 66 0.11 7.51 11.01
C HIS A 66 0.23 8.83 10.23
N SER A 67 1.45 9.21 9.84
CA SER A 67 1.67 10.36 8.95
C SER A 67 1.64 9.90 7.50
N LEU A 68 0.88 10.60 6.65
CA LEU A 68 0.82 10.32 5.21
C LEU A 68 2.20 10.47 4.57
N ILE A 69 2.57 9.53 3.71
CA ILE A 69 3.84 9.50 2.99
C ILE A 69 3.60 9.98 1.55
N SER A 70 4.37 10.96 1.10
CA SER A 70 4.37 11.38 -0.31
C SER A 70 5.10 10.36 -1.20
N TYR A 71 4.83 10.37 -2.51
CA TYR A 71 5.49 9.50 -3.49
C TYR A 71 7.02 9.52 -3.36
N ASP A 72 7.65 10.71 -3.36
CA ASP A 72 9.12 10.83 -3.25
C ASP A 72 9.67 10.21 -1.97
N LYS A 73 8.94 10.40 -0.86
CA LYS A 73 9.31 9.85 0.45
C LYS A 73 9.14 8.33 0.47
N TYR A 74 8.13 7.81 -0.23
CA TYR A 74 7.95 6.38 -0.43
C TYR A 74 9.14 5.80 -1.18
N VAL A 75 9.47 6.34 -2.37
CA VAL A 75 10.59 5.85 -3.20
C VAL A 75 11.91 5.88 -2.43
N THR A 76 12.19 6.99 -1.74
CA THR A 76 13.41 7.13 -0.92
C THR A 76 13.48 6.07 0.18
N ARG A 77 12.35 5.69 0.78
CA ARG A 77 12.30 4.63 1.80
C ARG A 77 12.41 3.25 1.16
N ALA A 78 11.72 3.02 0.06
CA ALA A 78 11.72 1.73 -0.63
C ALA A 78 13.14 1.34 -1.08
N VAL A 79 13.88 2.24 -1.73
CA VAL A 79 15.27 2.02 -2.17
C VAL A 79 16.23 1.72 -1.01
N ARG A 80 15.94 2.22 0.20
CA ARG A 80 16.76 1.91 1.38
C ARG A 80 16.56 0.48 1.89
N HIS A 81 15.35 -0.05 1.73
CA HIS A 81 14.96 -1.36 2.24
C HIS A 81 15.09 -2.46 1.17
N ASP A 82 14.96 -2.13 -0.10
CA ASP A 82 15.17 -3.02 -1.24
C ASP A 82 16.11 -2.35 -2.24
N LYS A 83 17.33 -2.88 -2.38
CA LYS A 83 18.35 -2.34 -3.30
C LYS A 83 18.09 -2.70 -4.76
N ASN A 84 17.08 -3.52 -5.06
CA ASN A 84 16.71 -3.92 -6.41
C ASN A 84 15.57 -3.09 -7.01
N LEU A 85 15.12 -2.05 -6.30
CA LEU A 85 14.07 -1.12 -6.73
C LEU A 85 14.62 0.06 -7.53
#